data_AF-A0ABC9PEC0-F1
#
_entry.id   AF-A0ABC9PEC0-F1
#
_cell.length_a   1.000
_cell.length_b   1.000
_cell.length_c   1.000
_cell.angle_alpha   90.00
_cell.angle_beta   90.00
_cell.angle_gamma   90.00
#
_symmetry.space_group_name_H-M   'P 1'
#
loop_
_entity.id
_entity.type
_entity.pdbx_description
1 polymer ?
#
loop_
_entity_poly.entity_id
_entity_poly.type
_entity_poly.pdbx_seq_one_letter_code
_entity_poly.pdbx_strand_id
1 'polypeptide(L)'
;MESGISQPTLSTLEYLASCLEVDLATLIGSKKEDAALPADYQRLKYKLIRTTTYGNSEVLSELEHIIDEIFEVYYDDLPEAEQNVMDILQSKIYTYTSEKFHKYGMTLFAQHLDDLQSKKHYDVNDLLYIQLYQIYVGDEEEIRSAKFDKELYARIAQRLLQSVDYIPNEYLFLMRDALLTIPGIECERKEFIYTKDTLNKLNVIMELTEDYQKKPLIRMLEGEYELFVHKDEKKAQQYYEEGLTLARLLGHTFLSKKMAEEWNKELRLYHQG
;
A
#
# COMPACT_ATOMS: atom_id res chain seq x y z
N MET A 1 11.89 -30.23 -7.54
CA MET A 1 11.81 -29.85 -6.12
C MET A 1 12.85 -28.78 -5.92
N GLU A 2 12.61 -27.54 -5.52
CA GLU A 2 11.42 -26.72 -5.27
C GLU A 2 12.00 -25.29 -5.32
N SER A 3 11.32 -24.38 -6.00
CA SER A 3 11.74 -23.00 -6.19
C SER A 3 11.61 -22.20 -4.89
N GLY A 4 12.74 -21.95 -4.23
CA GLY A 4 13.27 -20.57 -4.12
C GLY A 4 12.49 -19.52 -3.33
N ILE A 5 11.85 -19.86 -2.20
CA ILE A 5 11.56 -18.89 -1.14
C ILE A 5 11.95 -19.52 0.19
N SER A 6 13.25 -19.50 0.50
CA SER A 6 13.69 -19.77 1.87
C SER A 6 13.61 -18.46 2.63
N GLN A 7 12.64 -18.35 3.54
CA GLN A 7 12.57 -17.25 4.51
C GLN A 7 13.87 -17.24 5.32
N PRO A 8 14.50 -16.07 5.55
CA PRO A 8 15.66 -16.02 6.42
C PRO A 8 15.24 -16.45 7.82
N THR A 9 15.85 -17.52 8.31
CA THR A 9 15.69 -17.96 9.69
C THR A 9 16.33 -16.93 10.63
N LEU A 10 15.98 -16.95 11.92
CA LEU A 10 16.60 -16.09 12.93
C LEU A 10 18.14 -16.17 12.86
N SER A 11 18.67 -17.36 12.62
CA SER A 11 20.09 -17.62 12.42
C SER A 11 20.68 -16.90 11.19
N THR A 12 19.92 -16.76 10.12
CA THR A 12 20.34 -16.03 8.91
C THR A 12 20.31 -14.51 9.14
N LEU A 13 19.34 -14.01 9.90
CA LEU A 13 19.26 -12.59 10.26
C LEU A 13 20.38 -12.18 11.24
N GLU A 14 20.67 -13.03 12.24
CA GLU A 14 21.80 -12.86 13.16
C GLU A 14 23.15 -12.89 12.41
N TYR A 15 23.29 -13.80 11.43
CA TYR A 15 24.47 -13.87 10.58
C TYR A 15 24.64 -12.60 9.73
N LEU A 16 23.57 -12.11 9.09
CA LEU A 16 23.60 -10.89 8.28
C LEU A 16 23.94 -9.65 9.14
N ALA A 17 23.36 -9.54 10.34
CA ALA A 17 23.71 -8.49 11.30
C ALA A 17 25.21 -8.55 11.67
N SER A 18 25.74 -9.74 11.91
CA SER A 18 27.17 -9.94 12.23
C SER A 18 28.12 -9.59 11.07
N CYS A 19 27.74 -9.88 9.82
CA CYS A 19 28.55 -9.56 8.64
C CYS A 19 28.57 -8.07 8.31
N LEU A 20 27.54 -7.33 8.72
CA LEU A 20 27.38 -5.91 8.47
C LEU A 20 27.81 -5.04 9.65
N GLU A 21 28.32 -5.64 10.73
CA GLU A 21 28.72 -4.99 11.99
C GLU A 21 27.63 -4.08 12.61
N VAL A 22 26.35 -4.42 12.37
CA VAL A 22 25.19 -3.73 12.93
C VAL A 22 24.40 -4.67 13.82
N ASP A 23 23.74 -4.15 14.85
CA ASP A 23 22.91 -4.98 15.71
C ASP A 23 21.56 -5.31 15.04
N LEU A 24 20.94 -6.41 15.48
CA LEU A 24 19.70 -6.91 14.90
C LEU A 24 18.52 -5.92 15.05
N ALA A 25 18.49 -5.11 16.10
CA ALA A 25 17.45 -4.09 16.30
C ALA A 25 17.62 -2.94 15.30
N THR A 26 18.86 -2.57 14.97
CA THR A 26 19.16 -1.63 13.89
C THR A 26 18.79 -2.19 12.51
N LEU A 27 18.97 -3.50 12.28
CA LEU A 27 18.54 -4.17 11.04
C LEU A 27 17.01 -4.22 10.90
N ILE A 28 16.29 -4.24 12.03
CA ILE A 28 14.82 -4.33 12.10
C ILE A 28 14.17 -2.93 12.29
N GLY A 29 14.95 -1.89 12.54
CA GLY A 29 14.49 -0.50 12.67
C GLY A 29 13.94 -0.12 14.07
N SER A 30 14.21 -0.88 15.12
CA SER A 30 13.73 -0.58 16.48
C SER A 30 14.68 0.36 17.24
N LYS A 31 14.13 1.44 17.81
CA LYS A 31 14.88 2.37 18.67
C LYS A 31 14.79 1.91 20.13
N LYS A 32 15.83 2.23 20.91
CA LYS A 32 16.09 1.82 22.31
C LYS A 32 14.97 1.99 23.37
N GLU A 33 13.82 2.56 23.04
CA GLU A 33 12.62 2.60 23.91
C GLU A 33 11.72 1.35 23.72
N ASP A 34 11.93 0.56 22.67
CA ASP A 34 11.31 -0.74 22.39
C ASP A 34 11.91 -1.88 23.23
N ALA A 35 11.90 -1.76 24.55
CA ALA A 35 12.20 -2.90 25.42
C ALA A 35 10.91 -3.68 25.72
N ALA A 36 10.62 -4.87 25.19
CA ALA A 36 11.12 -5.59 24.04
C ALA A 36 9.90 -6.36 23.51
N LEU A 37 9.22 -5.84 22.49
CA LEU A 37 8.06 -6.49 21.90
C LEU A 37 8.44 -7.94 21.53
N PRO A 38 7.56 -8.94 21.72
CA PRO A 38 7.89 -10.32 21.38
C PRO A 38 8.40 -10.43 19.94
N ALA A 39 9.54 -11.11 19.74
CA ALA A 39 10.15 -11.22 18.41
C ALA A 39 9.19 -11.87 17.39
N ASP A 40 8.38 -12.83 17.84
CA ASP A 40 7.33 -13.43 17.03
C ASP A 40 6.24 -12.42 16.64
N TYR A 41 5.77 -11.57 17.58
CA TYR A 41 4.85 -10.47 17.26
C TYR A 41 5.43 -9.54 16.19
N GLN A 42 6.68 -9.10 16.35
CA GLN A 42 7.35 -8.21 15.38
C GLN A 42 7.43 -8.85 13.99
N ARG A 43 7.73 -10.16 13.92
CA ARG A 43 7.75 -10.92 12.66
C ARG A 43 6.36 -10.96 12.02
N LEU A 44 5.31 -11.25 12.80
CA LEU A 44 3.94 -11.31 12.31
C LEU A 44 3.46 -9.94 11.81
N LYS A 45 3.68 -8.87 12.58
CA LYS A 45 3.41 -7.48 12.19
C LYS A 45 4.12 -7.10 10.90
N TYR A 46 5.40 -7.44 10.76
CA TYR A 46 6.16 -7.19 9.54
C TYR A 46 5.52 -7.89 8.32
N LYS A 47 5.10 -9.16 8.47
CA LYS A 47 4.40 -9.89 7.40
C LYS A 47 3.08 -9.22 7.03
N LEU A 48 2.29 -8.74 7.99
CA LEU A 48 1.03 -8.02 7.72
C LEU A 48 1.26 -6.73 6.91
N ILE A 49 2.28 -5.96 7.32
CA ILE A 49 2.54 -4.64 6.75
C ILE A 49 3.17 -4.73 5.35
N ARG A 50 4.00 -5.75 5.09
CA ARG A 50 4.75 -5.89 3.82
C ARG A 50 4.04 -6.74 2.77
N THR A 51 3.15 -7.65 3.17
CA THR A 51 2.47 -8.53 2.21
C THR A 51 1.52 -7.72 1.34
N THR A 52 1.69 -7.82 0.02
CA THR A 52 0.74 -7.24 -0.94
C THR A 52 -0.29 -8.28 -1.32
N THR A 53 -1.58 -8.00 -1.09
CA THR A 53 -2.66 -8.95 -1.37
C THR A 53 -3.12 -8.93 -2.82
N TYR A 54 -3.07 -7.76 -3.47
CA TYR A 54 -3.69 -7.51 -4.79
C TYR A 54 -5.17 -7.95 -4.87
N GLY A 55 -5.87 -8.07 -3.73
CA GLY A 55 -7.23 -8.63 -3.68
C GLY A 55 -7.31 -10.16 -3.85
N ASN A 56 -6.20 -10.89 -3.76
CA ASN A 56 -6.21 -12.35 -3.74
C ASN A 56 -6.78 -12.87 -2.41
N SER A 57 -7.90 -13.59 -2.48
CA SER A 57 -8.61 -14.13 -1.32
C SER A 57 -7.79 -15.13 -0.51
N GLU A 58 -6.92 -15.92 -1.14
CA GLU A 58 -6.05 -16.87 -0.44
C GLU A 58 -5.03 -16.14 0.42
N VAL A 59 -4.42 -15.08 -0.12
CA VAL A 59 -3.47 -14.24 0.62
C VAL A 59 -4.18 -13.48 1.74
N LEU A 60 -5.39 -12.97 1.49
CA LEU A 60 -6.19 -12.32 2.52
C LEU A 60 -6.52 -13.27 3.67
N SER A 61 -6.92 -14.51 3.38
CA SER A 61 -7.17 -15.54 4.41
C SER A 61 -5.92 -15.81 5.25
N GLU A 62 -4.73 -15.85 4.65
CA GLU A 62 -3.48 -16.02 5.41
C GLU A 62 -3.21 -14.84 6.35
N LEU A 63 -3.51 -13.60 5.92
CA LEU A 63 -3.34 -12.41 6.74
C LEU A 63 -4.40 -12.34 7.86
N GLU A 64 -5.63 -12.76 7.61
CA GLU A 64 -6.67 -12.90 8.64
C GLU A 64 -6.20 -13.83 9.76
N HIS A 65 -5.64 -15.01 9.44
CA HIS A 65 -5.09 -15.91 10.45
C HIS A 65 -3.96 -15.28 11.28
N ILE A 66 -3.11 -14.46 10.66
CA ILE A 66 -2.05 -13.74 11.38
C ILE A 66 -2.65 -12.69 12.32
N ILE A 67 -3.70 -11.98 11.89
CA ILE A 67 -4.40 -11.04 12.75
C ILE A 67 -5.02 -11.79 13.94
N ASP A 68 -5.73 -12.90 13.70
CA ASP A 68 -6.33 -13.71 14.77
C ASP A 68 -5.27 -14.15 15.79
N GLU A 69 -4.12 -14.67 15.33
CA GLU A 69 -3.00 -15.06 16.21
C GLU A 69 -2.50 -13.87 17.04
N ILE A 70 -2.37 -12.68 16.44
CA ILE A 70 -1.92 -11.50 17.17
C ILE A 70 -2.93 -11.08 18.24
N PHE A 71 -4.21 -11.06 17.90
CA PHE A 71 -5.27 -10.66 18.82
C PHE A 71 -5.45 -11.66 19.96
N GLU A 72 -5.28 -12.95 19.70
CA GLU A 72 -5.39 -13.99 20.73
C GLU A 72 -4.17 -14.04 21.67
N VAL A 73 -2.96 -13.83 21.15
CA VAL A 73 -1.71 -14.13 21.89
C VAL A 73 -1.02 -12.89 22.43
N TYR A 74 -1.08 -11.75 21.74
CA TYR A 74 -0.23 -10.59 22.06
C TYR A 74 -1.01 -9.31 22.39
N TYR A 75 -2.17 -9.09 21.77
CA TYR A 75 -2.83 -7.76 21.73
C TYR A 75 -3.07 -7.11 23.09
N ASP A 76 -3.59 -7.85 24.08
CA ASP A 76 -3.90 -7.31 25.40
C ASP A 76 -2.65 -6.82 26.17
N ASP A 77 -1.47 -7.36 25.85
CA ASP A 77 -0.19 -7.01 26.47
C ASP A 77 0.61 -5.96 25.66
N LEU A 78 0.13 -5.56 24.48
CA LEU A 78 0.79 -4.55 23.66
C LEU A 78 0.66 -3.14 24.26
N PRO A 79 1.66 -2.28 24.09
CA PRO A 79 1.50 -0.85 24.33
C PRO A 79 0.36 -0.26 23.52
N GLU A 80 -0.31 0.78 24.04
CA GLU A 80 -1.44 1.44 23.37
C GLU A 80 -1.13 1.87 21.92
N ALA A 81 0.08 2.39 21.68
CA ALA A 81 0.51 2.76 20.33
C ALA A 81 0.53 1.56 19.36
N GLU A 82 0.93 0.38 19.83
CA GLU A 82 0.97 -0.85 19.02
C GLU A 82 -0.43 -1.46 18.86
N GLN A 83 -1.29 -1.39 19.87
CA GLN A 83 -2.71 -1.75 19.77
C GLN A 83 -3.41 -0.91 18.69
N ASN A 84 -3.16 0.40 18.67
CA ASN A 84 -3.70 1.30 17.65
C ASN A 84 -3.25 0.90 16.23
N VAL A 85 -1.98 0.52 16.04
CA VAL A 85 -1.53 0.01 14.74
C VAL A 85 -2.24 -1.29 14.37
N MET A 86 -2.43 -2.21 15.32
CA MET A 86 -3.11 -3.47 15.07
C MET A 86 -4.59 -3.29 14.72
N ASP A 87 -5.28 -2.34 15.33
CA ASP A 87 -6.67 -2.00 15.01
C ASP A 87 -6.84 -1.45 13.58
N ILE A 88 -5.89 -0.63 13.14
CA ILE A 88 -5.82 -0.15 11.76
C ILE A 88 -5.62 -1.33 10.81
N LEU A 89 -4.65 -2.20 11.09
CA LEU A 89 -4.33 -3.36 10.24
C LEU A 89 -5.48 -4.37 10.20
N GLN A 90 -6.12 -4.67 11.32
CA GLN A 90 -7.30 -5.53 11.36
C GLN A 90 -8.43 -4.94 10.50
N SER A 91 -8.74 -3.65 10.67
CA SER A 91 -9.77 -2.99 9.87
C SER A 91 -9.47 -3.09 8.37
N LYS A 92 -8.20 -2.89 7.99
CA LYS A 92 -7.74 -3.03 6.60
C LYS A 92 -7.90 -4.42 6.02
N ILE A 93 -7.62 -5.46 6.79
CA ILE A 93 -7.70 -6.83 6.31
C ILE A 93 -9.16 -7.32 6.29
N TYR A 94 -9.91 -7.13 7.38
CA TYR A 94 -11.28 -7.65 7.50
C TYR A 94 -12.34 -6.81 6.78
N THR A 95 -12.02 -5.61 6.29
CA THR A 95 -13.02 -4.81 5.55
C THR A 95 -13.60 -5.53 4.33
N TYR A 96 -12.85 -6.47 3.74
CA TYR A 96 -13.31 -7.24 2.57
C TYR A 96 -14.29 -8.36 2.95
N THR A 97 -14.29 -8.79 4.20
CA THR A 97 -15.07 -9.93 4.70
C THR A 97 -16.11 -9.53 5.75
N SER A 98 -16.05 -8.29 6.26
CA SER A 98 -16.89 -7.82 7.36
C SER A 98 -17.22 -6.32 7.30
N GLU A 99 -18.51 -6.01 7.12
CA GLU A 99 -19.05 -4.65 7.20
C GLU A 99 -18.83 -4.01 8.58
N LYS A 100 -18.77 -4.81 9.65
CA LYS A 100 -18.48 -4.33 11.00
C LYS A 100 -17.08 -3.73 11.07
N PHE A 101 -16.08 -4.43 10.55
CA PHE A 101 -14.70 -3.96 10.55
C PHE A 101 -14.49 -2.79 9.58
N HIS A 102 -15.22 -2.77 8.47
CA HIS A 102 -15.29 -1.58 7.61
C HIS A 102 -15.75 -0.33 8.39
N LYS A 103 -16.88 -0.42 9.10
CA LYS A 103 -17.41 0.70 9.91
C LYS A 103 -16.48 1.09 11.06
N TYR A 104 -15.80 0.11 11.67
CA TYR A 104 -14.81 0.36 12.72
C TYR A 104 -13.63 1.18 12.19
N GLY A 105 -13.03 0.76 11.08
CA GLY A 105 -11.96 1.51 10.41
C GLY A 105 -12.38 2.94 10.02
N MET A 106 -13.61 3.12 9.54
CA MET A 106 -14.14 4.46 9.23
C MET A 106 -14.27 5.34 10.47
N THR A 107 -14.64 4.76 11.60
CA THR A 107 -14.71 5.49 12.87
C THR A 107 -13.31 5.92 13.33
N LEU A 108 -12.32 5.02 13.26
CA LEU A 108 -10.92 5.32 13.60
C LEU A 108 -10.35 6.42 12.70
N PHE A 109 -10.61 6.36 11.39
CA PHE A 109 -10.18 7.40 10.45
C PHE A 109 -10.83 8.75 10.77
N ALA A 110 -12.15 8.78 11.00
CA ALA A 110 -12.87 10.01 11.31
C ALA A 110 -12.36 10.68 12.61
N GLN A 111 -11.95 9.89 13.60
CA GLN A 111 -11.37 10.41 14.84
C GLN A 111 -9.99 11.06 14.62
N HIS A 112 -9.21 10.60 13.64
CA HIS A 112 -7.88 11.12 13.33
C HIS A 112 -7.88 12.16 12.20
N LEU A 113 -9.04 12.43 11.62
CA LEU A 113 -9.17 13.25 10.42
C LEU A 113 -8.79 14.71 10.66
N ASP A 114 -9.14 15.30 11.81
CA ASP A 114 -8.79 16.69 12.12
C ASP A 114 -7.27 16.88 12.25
N ASP A 115 -6.59 15.92 12.89
CA ASP A 115 -5.14 15.92 13.01
C ASP A 115 -4.48 15.81 11.64
N LEU A 116 -4.92 14.88 10.79
CA LEU A 116 -4.44 14.72 9.42
C LEU A 116 -4.65 15.98 8.57
N GLN A 117 -5.73 16.73 8.79
CA GLN A 117 -6.00 17.96 8.04
C GLN A 117 -5.16 19.15 8.52
N SER A 118 -4.78 19.17 9.80
CA SER A 118 -3.97 20.24 10.39
C SER A 118 -2.47 20.11 10.06
N LYS A 119 -1.98 18.89 9.82
CA LYS A 119 -0.57 18.62 9.55
C LYS A 119 -0.12 19.15 8.19
N LYS A 120 1.13 19.63 8.16
CA LYS A 120 1.80 20.07 6.92
C LYS A 120 2.53 18.93 6.22
N HIS A 121 3.16 18.06 6.99
CA HIS A 121 3.87 16.86 6.54
C HIS A 121 3.39 15.67 7.38
N TYR A 122 3.11 14.57 6.70
CA TYR A 122 2.72 13.30 7.31
C TYR A 122 3.95 12.53 7.79
N ASP A 123 3.80 11.88 8.93
CA ASP A 123 4.73 10.90 9.47
C ASP A 123 4.25 9.45 9.17
N VAL A 124 4.98 8.45 9.65
CA VAL A 124 4.69 7.04 9.42
C VAL A 124 3.33 6.62 9.99
N ASN A 125 2.93 7.17 11.15
CA ASN A 125 1.65 6.85 11.77
C ASN A 125 0.49 7.43 10.96
N ASP A 126 0.65 8.67 10.46
CA ASP A 126 -0.32 9.28 9.56
C ASP A 126 -0.55 8.40 8.32
N LEU A 127 0.51 7.82 7.75
CA LEU A 127 0.40 6.90 6.62
C LEU A 127 -0.44 5.67 6.95
N LEU A 128 -0.38 5.15 8.17
CA LEU A 128 -1.21 4.01 8.61
C LEU A 128 -2.69 4.41 8.67
N TYR A 129 -3.04 5.57 9.24
CA TYR A 129 -4.42 6.05 9.24
C TYR A 129 -4.93 6.35 7.83
N ILE A 130 -4.07 6.86 6.94
CA ILE A 130 -4.41 7.05 5.53
C ILE A 130 -4.76 5.72 4.86
N GLN A 131 -4.23 4.57 5.30
CA GLN A 131 -4.67 3.28 4.77
C GLN A 131 -6.15 3.01 5.03
N LEU A 132 -6.72 3.53 6.13
CA LEU A 132 -8.16 3.43 6.37
C LEU A 132 -8.96 4.27 5.36
N TYR A 133 -8.49 5.47 5.05
CA TYR A 133 -9.07 6.26 3.95
C TYR A 133 -8.99 5.53 2.60
N GLN A 134 -7.88 4.85 2.32
CA GLN A 134 -7.70 4.08 1.09
C GLN A 134 -8.72 2.93 0.93
N ILE A 135 -9.19 2.35 2.04
CA ILE A 135 -10.27 1.35 2.01
C ILE A 135 -11.58 2.00 1.57
N TYR A 136 -11.91 3.18 2.12
CA TYR A 136 -13.13 3.91 1.79
C TYR A 136 -13.20 4.27 0.32
N VAL A 137 -12.10 4.82 -0.20
CA VAL A 137 -11.96 5.15 -1.63
C VAL A 137 -11.53 3.95 -2.48
N GLY A 138 -11.59 2.73 -1.95
CA GLY A 138 -11.36 1.49 -2.70
C GLY A 138 -12.59 1.01 -3.47
N ASP A 139 -13.77 1.58 -3.18
CA ASP A 139 -15.00 1.29 -3.91
C ASP A 139 -15.13 2.22 -5.14
N GLU A 140 -15.05 1.63 -6.34
CA GLU A 140 -15.13 2.37 -7.60
C GLU A 140 -16.48 3.10 -7.76
N GLU A 141 -17.58 2.57 -7.24
CA GLU A 141 -18.89 3.25 -7.30
C GLU A 141 -18.89 4.51 -6.43
N GLU A 142 -18.28 4.44 -5.25
CA GLU A 142 -18.16 5.58 -4.34
C GLU A 142 -17.18 6.63 -4.88
N ILE A 143 -16.10 6.21 -5.54
CA ILE A 143 -15.18 7.15 -6.22
C ILE A 143 -15.90 7.91 -7.34
N ARG A 144 -16.72 7.22 -8.14
CA ARG A 144 -17.45 7.82 -9.27
C ARG A 144 -18.68 8.63 -8.83
N SER A 145 -19.17 8.37 -7.63
CA SER A 145 -20.31 9.06 -7.02
C SER A 145 -20.09 10.57 -6.91
N ALA A 146 -21.19 11.32 -7.01
CA ALA A 146 -21.19 12.77 -6.78
C ALA A 146 -20.94 13.14 -5.30
N LYS A 147 -21.02 12.17 -4.38
CA LYS A 147 -20.75 12.35 -2.95
C LYS A 147 -19.27 12.28 -2.59
N PHE A 148 -18.41 11.87 -3.54
CA PHE A 148 -16.97 11.80 -3.31
C PHE A 148 -16.43 13.15 -2.84
N ASP A 149 -15.80 13.17 -1.68
CA ASP A 149 -15.24 14.39 -1.09
C ASP A 149 -13.94 14.80 -1.81
N LYS A 150 -14.11 15.56 -2.89
CA LYS A 150 -13.00 16.07 -3.70
C LYS A 150 -12.06 16.99 -2.91
N GLU A 151 -12.56 17.70 -1.91
CA GLU A 151 -11.75 18.62 -1.13
C GLU A 151 -10.84 17.86 -0.16
N LEU A 152 -11.40 16.87 0.54
CA LEU A 152 -10.62 15.98 1.39
C LEU A 152 -9.57 15.22 0.56
N TYR A 153 -9.98 14.66 -0.58
CA TYR A 153 -9.07 14.00 -1.51
C TYR A 153 -7.91 14.93 -1.91
N ALA A 154 -8.21 16.14 -2.38
CA ALA A 154 -7.18 17.08 -2.82
C ALA A 154 -6.22 17.45 -1.68
N ARG A 155 -6.73 17.63 -0.46
CA ARG A 155 -5.90 17.88 0.74
C ARG A 155 -4.97 16.70 1.01
N ILE A 156 -5.49 15.47 1.10
CA ILE A 156 -4.69 14.27 1.37
C ILE A 156 -3.64 14.06 0.27
N ALA A 157 -4.01 14.17 -1.01
CA ALA A 157 -3.11 13.98 -2.15
C ALA A 157 -1.94 14.98 -2.12
N GLN A 158 -2.23 16.28 -1.91
CA GLN A 158 -1.20 17.30 -1.80
C GLN A 158 -0.28 17.07 -0.61
N ARG A 159 -0.83 16.69 0.55
CA ARG A 159 -0.04 16.43 1.75
C ARG A 159 0.84 15.21 1.59
N LEU A 160 0.35 14.12 1.00
CA LEU A 160 1.18 12.97 0.65
C LEU A 160 2.37 13.41 -0.22
N LEU A 161 2.13 14.10 -1.34
CA LEU A 161 3.21 14.55 -2.23
C LEU A 161 4.26 15.42 -1.51
N GLN A 162 3.83 16.26 -0.57
CA GLN A 162 4.70 17.12 0.25
C GLN A 162 5.44 16.39 1.37
N SER A 163 5.07 15.15 1.67
CA SER A 163 5.59 14.39 2.82
C SER A 163 6.64 13.36 2.44
N VAL A 164 6.80 13.04 1.14
CA VAL A 164 7.73 11.99 0.66
C VAL A 164 9.12 12.14 1.27
N ASP A 165 9.66 13.36 1.28
CA ASP A 165 11.04 13.63 1.71
C ASP A 165 11.20 13.67 3.25
N TYR A 166 10.10 13.49 4.00
CA TYR A 166 10.04 13.45 5.46
C TYR A 166 9.86 12.03 6.01
N ILE A 167 9.55 11.06 5.15
CA ILE A 167 9.39 9.67 5.54
C ILE A 167 10.77 8.98 5.56
N PRO A 168 11.14 8.30 6.66
CA PRO A 168 12.38 7.52 6.70
C PRO A 168 12.40 6.43 5.62
N ASN A 169 13.59 6.13 5.11
CA ASN A 169 13.78 5.23 3.96
C ASN A 169 13.16 3.83 4.20
N GLU A 170 13.28 3.31 5.42
CA GLU A 170 12.73 2.02 5.83
C GLU A 170 11.19 1.94 5.77
N TYR A 171 10.51 3.10 5.78
CA TYR A 171 9.05 3.21 5.70
C TYR A 171 8.53 3.72 4.35
N LEU A 172 9.42 3.97 3.37
CA LEU A 172 9.01 4.46 2.05
C LEU A 172 8.06 3.52 1.30
N PHE A 173 8.00 2.24 1.66
CA PHE A 173 7.02 1.32 1.10
C PHE A 173 5.57 1.66 1.52
N LEU A 174 5.37 2.17 2.75
CA LEU A 174 4.06 2.70 3.18
C LEU A 174 3.72 3.95 2.38
N MET A 175 4.71 4.82 2.17
CA MET A 175 4.53 6.04 1.39
C MET A 175 4.19 5.74 -0.08
N ARG A 176 4.88 4.78 -0.69
CA ARG A 176 4.57 4.26 -2.02
C ARG A 176 3.14 3.75 -2.09
N ASP A 177 2.74 2.92 -1.14
CA ASP A 177 1.40 2.33 -1.11
C ASP A 177 0.32 3.42 -0.89
N ALA A 178 0.61 4.46 -0.08
CA ALA A 178 -0.24 5.65 0.07
C ALA A 178 -0.40 6.43 -1.25
N LEU A 179 0.72 6.69 -1.93
CA LEU A 179 0.75 7.43 -3.19
C LEU A 179 0.03 6.70 -4.33
N LEU A 180 0.08 5.37 -4.40
CA LEU A 180 -0.55 4.58 -5.47
C LEU A 180 -2.07 4.81 -5.57
N THR A 181 -2.74 5.21 -4.48
CA THR A 181 -4.17 5.49 -4.51
C THR A 181 -4.51 6.77 -5.27
N ILE A 182 -3.61 7.76 -5.34
CA ILE A 182 -3.88 9.03 -6.03
C ILE A 182 -4.17 8.78 -7.53
N PRO A 183 -3.27 8.18 -8.33
CA PRO A 183 -3.56 7.91 -9.72
C PRO A 183 -4.67 6.87 -9.89
N GLY A 184 -4.86 5.93 -8.95
CA GLY A 184 -6.02 5.03 -8.96
C GLY A 184 -7.35 5.79 -8.94
N ILE A 185 -7.54 6.70 -7.98
CA ILE A 185 -8.73 7.56 -7.89
C ILE A 185 -8.89 8.43 -9.14
N GLU A 186 -7.81 9.06 -9.61
CA GLU A 186 -7.88 9.95 -10.77
C GLU A 186 -8.21 9.22 -12.07
N CYS A 187 -7.71 7.98 -12.24
CA CYS A 187 -8.09 7.12 -13.35
C CYS A 187 -9.58 6.78 -13.31
N GLU A 188 -10.12 6.45 -12.13
CA GLU A 188 -11.54 6.14 -11.96
C GLU A 188 -12.45 7.33 -12.24
N ARG A 189 -12.01 8.53 -11.88
CA ARG A 189 -12.75 9.78 -12.12
C ARG A 189 -12.48 10.41 -13.49
N LYS A 190 -11.44 9.94 -14.20
CA LYS A 190 -10.88 10.58 -15.40
C LYS A 190 -10.51 12.06 -15.16
N GLU A 191 -10.07 12.38 -13.95
CA GLU A 191 -9.69 13.73 -13.49
C GLU A 191 -8.22 13.72 -13.01
N PHE A 192 -7.26 13.95 -13.93
CA PHE A 192 -5.83 13.78 -13.69
C PHE A 192 -5.14 15.06 -13.19
N ILE A 193 -5.25 15.36 -11.88
CA ILE A 193 -4.71 16.57 -11.26
C ILE A 193 -3.28 16.35 -10.75
N TYR A 194 -3.04 15.23 -10.06
CA TYR A 194 -1.81 14.91 -9.34
C TYR A 194 -1.09 13.68 -9.86
N THR A 195 -1.69 12.94 -10.81
CA THR A 195 -1.15 11.67 -11.33
C THR A 195 0.29 11.82 -11.82
N LYS A 196 0.60 12.83 -12.63
CA LYS A 196 1.96 13.03 -13.17
C LYS A 196 3.01 13.16 -12.07
N ASP A 197 2.77 14.03 -11.10
CA ASP A 197 3.71 14.27 -9.99
C ASP A 197 3.83 13.04 -9.09
N THR A 198 2.71 12.33 -8.91
CA THR A 198 2.68 11.08 -8.14
C THR A 198 3.48 9.98 -8.82
N LEU A 199 3.31 9.75 -10.12
CA LEU A 199 4.08 8.77 -10.88
C LEU A 199 5.58 9.07 -10.85
N ASN A 200 5.96 10.35 -10.93
CA ASN A 200 7.36 10.76 -10.78
C ASN A 200 7.91 10.41 -9.39
N LYS A 201 7.18 10.72 -8.31
CA LYS A 201 7.58 10.40 -6.93
C LYS A 201 7.63 8.88 -6.69
N LEU A 202 6.68 8.11 -7.23
CA LEU A 202 6.66 6.65 -7.15
C LEU A 202 7.89 6.03 -7.81
N ASN A 203 8.27 6.51 -9.00
CA ASN A 203 9.48 6.06 -9.68
C ASN A 203 10.74 6.41 -8.87
N VAL A 204 10.83 7.61 -8.29
CA VAL A 204 11.95 7.97 -7.39
C VAL A 204 12.03 7.05 -6.17
N ILE A 205 10.91 6.78 -5.50
CA ILE A 205 10.88 5.88 -4.34
C ILE A 205 11.33 4.47 -4.73
N MET A 206 10.87 3.97 -5.88
CA MET A 206 11.23 2.64 -6.38
C MET A 206 12.74 2.53 -6.64
N GLU A 207 13.35 3.53 -7.28
CA GLU A 207 14.80 3.55 -7.51
C GLU A 207 15.60 3.68 -6.20
N LEU A 208 15.12 4.49 -5.24
CA LEU A 208 15.78 4.66 -3.93
C LEU A 208 15.73 3.42 -3.05
N THR A 209 14.63 2.66 -3.12
CA THR A 209 14.40 1.49 -2.26
C THR A 209 14.77 0.17 -2.93
N GLU A 210 15.01 0.19 -4.23
CA GLU A 210 15.15 -1.00 -5.09
C GLU A 210 13.96 -1.98 -4.95
N ASP A 211 12.80 -1.50 -4.48
CA ASP A 211 11.59 -2.29 -4.28
C ASP A 211 10.67 -2.20 -5.51
N TYR A 212 10.85 -3.17 -6.41
CA TYR A 212 10.12 -3.26 -7.68
C TYR A 212 8.78 -4.01 -7.59
N GLN A 213 8.31 -4.39 -6.40
CA GLN A 213 7.10 -5.23 -6.26
C GLN A 213 5.86 -4.59 -6.89
N LYS A 214 5.73 -3.26 -6.80
CA LYS A 214 4.58 -2.51 -7.35
C LYS A 214 4.82 -1.96 -8.76
N LYS A 215 5.98 -2.21 -9.37
CA LYS A 215 6.30 -1.74 -10.73
C LYS A 215 5.24 -2.13 -11.78
N PRO A 216 4.65 -3.34 -11.75
CA PRO A 216 3.55 -3.68 -12.66
C PRO A 216 2.37 -2.69 -12.60
N LEU A 217 1.97 -2.30 -11.39
CA LEU A 217 0.88 -1.35 -11.18
C LEU A 217 1.27 0.07 -11.63
N ILE A 218 2.50 0.51 -11.32
CA ILE A 218 3.00 1.81 -11.77
C ILE A 218 2.96 1.89 -13.30
N ARG A 219 3.41 0.84 -13.99
CA ARG A 219 3.33 0.74 -15.45
C ARG A 219 1.91 0.82 -15.98
N MET A 220 0.96 0.15 -15.34
CA MET A 220 -0.46 0.24 -15.70
C MET A 220 -0.97 1.69 -15.62
N LEU A 221 -0.68 2.37 -14.51
CA LEU A 221 -1.10 3.75 -14.27
C LEU A 221 -0.41 4.76 -15.20
N GLU A 222 0.85 4.52 -15.57
CA GLU A 222 1.52 5.28 -16.64
C GLU A 222 0.79 5.09 -17.98
N GLY A 223 0.34 3.87 -18.29
CA GLY A 223 -0.45 3.57 -19.47
C GLY A 223 -1.80 4.31 -19.48
N GLU A 224 -2.54 4.29 -18.37
CA GLU A 224 -3.79 5.06 -18.19
C GLU A 224 -3.57 6.55 -18.46
N TYR A 225 -2.49 7.11 -17.90
CA TYR A 225 -2.17 8.53 -18.05
C TYR A 225 -1.86 8.88 -19.52
N GLU A 226 -1.09 8.05 -20.23
CA GLU A 226 -0.84 8.24 -21.66
C GLU A 226 -2.13 8.15 -22.50
N LEU A 227 -2.99 7.18 -22.19
CA LEU A 227 -4.24 6.98 -22.92
C LEU A 227 -5.19 8.17 -22.74
N PHE A 228 -5.43 8.59 -21.50
CA PHE A 228 -6.47 9.57 -21.21
C PHE A 228 -6.00 11.02 -21.28
N VAL A 229 -4.74 11.31 -20.95
CA VAL A 229 -4.21 12.69 -20.94
C VAL A 229 -3.53 13.02 -22.26
N HIS A 230 -2.60 12.18 -22.72
CA HIS A 230 -1.86 12.46 -23.97
C HIS A 230 -2.55 11.93 -25.22
N LYS A 231 -3.59 11.08 -25.08
CA LYS A 231 -4.30 10.44 -26.19
C LYS A 231 -3.39 9.58 -27.06
N ASP A 232 -2.35 8.97 -26.45
CA ASP A 232 -1.38 8.11 -27.12
C ASP A 232 -1.66 6.64 -26.79
N GLU A 233 -2.58 6.03 -27.55
CA GLU A 233 -2.98 4.64 -27.39
C GLU A 233 -1.80 3.66 -27.57
N LYS A 234 -0.87 3.98 -28.48
CA LYS A 234 0.28 3.10 -28.75
C LYS A 234 1.23 3.08 -27.55
N LYS A 235 1.53 4.24 -26.98
CA LYS A 235 2.40 4.34 -25.81
C LYS A 235 1.73 3.78 -24.56
N ALA A 236 0.42 4.00 -24.42
CA ALA A 236 -0.37 3.34 -23.38
C ALA A 236 -0.24 1.81 -23.47
N GLN A 237 -0.48 1.23 -24.65
CA GLN A 237 -0.35 -0.20 -24.88
C GLN A 237 1.03 -0.74 -24.49
N GLN A 238 2.11 -0.03 -24.84
CA GLN A 238 3.47 -0.41 -24.46
C GLN A 238 3.63 -0.51 -22.93
N TYR A 239 3.15 0.49 -22.20
CA TYR A 239 3.20 0.48 -20.74
C TYR A 239 2.40 -0.68 -20.12
N TYR A 240 1.21 -0.99 -20.64
CA TYR A 240 0.44 -2.16 -20.17
C TYR A 240 1.16 -3.48 -20.46
N GLU A 241 1.72 -3.65 -21.65
CA GLU A 241 2.47 -4.86 -22.01
C GLU A 241 3.70 -5.06 -21.12
N GLU A 242 4.43 -3.98 -20.82
CA GLU A 242 5.52 -3.99 -19.84
C GLU A 242 5.03 -4.40 -18.44
N GLY A 243 3.95 -3.77 -17.95
CA GLY A 243 3.37 -4.08 -16.65
C GLY A 243 2.93 -5.54 -16.52
N LEU A 244 2.24 -6.06 -17.54
CA LEU A 244 1.83 -7.47 -17.60
C LEU A 244 3.02 -8.43 -17.61
N THR A 245 4.06 -8.09 -18.35
CA THR A 245 5.29 -8.88 -18.39
C THR A 245 5.98 -8.91 -17.03
N LEU A 246 6.10 -7.76 -16.38
CA LEU A 246 6.68 -7.65 -15.03
C LEU A 246 5.87 -8.44 -14.00
N ALA A 247 4.53 -8.34 -14.02
CA ALA A 247 3.67 -9.11 -13.10
C ALA A 247 3.91 -10.61 -13.24
N ARG A 248 4.06 -11.13 -14.47
CA ARG A 248 4.34 -12.55 -14.72
C ARG A 248 5.74 -12.94 -14.26
N LEU A 249 6.75 -12.11 -14.52
CA LEU A 249 8.13 -12.35 -14.09
C LEU A 249 8.26 -12.42 -12.57
N LEU A 250 7.48 -11.61 -11.84
CA LEU A 250 7.41 -11.62 -10.39
C LEU A 250 6.50 -12.73 -9.83
N GLY A 251 5.93 -13.59 -10.68
CA GLY A 251 5.03 -14.68 -10.26
C GLY A 251 3.62 -14.23 -9.85
N HIS A 252 3.26 -12.95 -10.05
CA HIS A 252 1.95 -12.40 -9.72
C HIS A 252 0.93 -12.67 -10.82
N THR A 253 0.57 -13.94 -11.01
CA THR A 253 -0.39 -14.37 -12.05
C THR A 253 -1.78 -13.79 -11.85
N PHE A 254 -2.26 -13.72 -10.60
CA PHE A 254 -3.55 -13.09 -10.26
C PHE A 254 -3.58 -11.61 -10.68
N LEU A 255 -2.54 -10.85 -10.31
CA LEU A 255 -2.40 -9.45 -10.69
C LEU A 255 -2.35 -9.28 -12.21
N SER A 256 -1.53 -10.08 -12.92
CA SER A 256 -1.43 -10.01 -14.38
C SER A 256 -2.79 -10.23 -15.06
N LYS A 257 -3.61 -11.17 -14.56
CA LYS A 257 -4.96 -11.39 -15.08
C LYS A 257 -5.85 -10.17 -14.86
N LYS A 258 -5.85 -9.61 -13.64
CA LYS A 258 -6.64 -8.42 -13.30
C LYS A 258 -6.28 -7.20 -14.14
N MET A 259 -4.99 -6.93 -14.32
CA MET A 259 -4.51 -5.84 -15.17
C MET A 259 -4.96 -5.99 -16.62
N ALA A 260 -4.98 -7.21 -17.16
CA ALA A 260 -5.45 -7.46 -18.52
C ALA A 260 -6.97 -7.27 -18.66
N GLU A 261 -7.75 -7.64 -17.65
CA GLU A 261 -9.19 -7.37 -17.58
C GLU A 261 -9.45 -5.85 -17.59
N GLU A 262 -8.72 -5.10 -16.75
CA GLU A 262 -8.87 -3.66 -16.63
C GLU A 262 -8.49 -2.93 -17.92
N TRP A 263 -7.36 -3.29 -18.55
CA TRP A 263 -6.95 -2.71 -19.82
C TRP A 263 -8.02 -2.82 -20.92
N ASN A 264 -8.66 -3.99 -21.02
CA ASN A 264 -9.72 -4.23 -22.00
C ASN A 264 -11.00 -3.44 -21.68
N LYS A 265 -11.28 -3.20 -20.40
CA LYS A 265 -12.38 -2.32 -19.98
C LYS A 265 -12.08 -0.87 -20.38
N GLU A 266 -10.86 -0.40 -20.11
CA GLU A 266 -10.46 0.98 -20.32
C GLU A 266 -10.33 1.37 -21.79
N LEU A 267 -9.76 0.50 -22.64
CA LEU A 267 -9.77 0.69 -24.09
C LEU A 267 -11.19 0.83 -24.66
N ARG A 268 -12.13 -0.01 -24.18
CA ARG A 268 -13.53 0.06 -24.64
C ARG A 268 -14.19 1.37 -24.24
N LEU A 269 -13.95 1.85 -23.02
CA LEU A 269 -14.46 3.15 -22.56
C LEU A 269 -13.85 4.30 -23.38
N TYR A 270 -12.55 4.23 -23.64
CA TYR A 270 -11.84 5.24 -24.43
C TYR A 270 -12.37 5.36 -25.87
N HIS A 271 -12.68 4.25 -26.54
CA HIS A 271 -13.23 4.28 -27.90
C HIS A 271 -14.73 4.63 -27.97
N GLN A 272 -15.42 4.67 -26.83
CA GLN A 272 -16.85 5.03 -26.75
C GLN A 272 -17.10 6.51 -26.46
N GLY A 273 -16.11 7.24 -25.92
CA GLY A 273 -16.19 8.66 -25.59
C GLY A 273 -15.64 9.57 -26.68
#